data_AF-A0A4P5YUA1-F1
#
_entry.id   AF-A0A4P5YUA1-F1
#
_cell.length_a   1.000
_cell.length_b   1.000
_cell.length_c   1.000
_cell.angle_alpha   90.00
_cell.angle_beta   90.00
_cell.angle_gamma   90.00
#
_symmetry.space_group_name_H-M   'P 1'
#
loop_
_entity.id
_entity.type
_entity.pdbx_description
1 polymer ?
#
loop_
_entity_poly.entity_id
_entity_poly.type
_entity_poly.pdbx_seq_one_letter_code
_entity_poly.pdbx_strand_id
1 'polypeptide(L)'
;MVAMAPTKKAQPPTLAAKLGTTARLSPLLHKAARLGLDAEGLERLAFQRGCDYYHDGSPLPPATVSTEQLSNEELAAALLNPALRYHPQTLRIGAAMLGATGNSPEKIAWLARLERCEQVIRYIAGAGRKFEPANPFWDQLLVLLPPTAPPDSAVVPHPTRFVAMTGITRQGVGIVTWWIHPHTQSLNRG
;
A
#
# COMPACT_ATOMS: atom_id res chain seq x y z
N MET A 1 11.28 -2.65 -48.84
CA MET A 1 10.50 -2.25 -47.64
C MET A 1 10.52 -3.41 -46.66
N VAL A 2 11.37 -3.36 -45.63
CA VAL A 2 11.39 -4.38 -44.57
C VAL A 2 10.55 -3.84 -43.41
N ALA A 3 9.44 -4.51 -43.11
CA ALA A 3 8.60 -4.18 -41.98
C ALA A 3 9.38 -4.48 -40.69
N MET A 4 9.67 -3.45 -39.87
CA MET A 4 10.18 -3.63 -38.52
C MET A 4 9.08 -4.25 -37.66
N ALA A 5 9.37 -5.40 -37.07
CA ALA A 5 8.49 -6.04 -36.10
C ALA A 5 8.24 -5.10 -34.90
N PRO A 6 7.02 -5.07 -34.34
CA PRO A 6 6.75 -4.26 -33.17
C PRO A 6 7.61 -4.75 -32.00
N THR A 7 8.47 -3.87 -31.47
CA THR A 7 9.23 -4.10 -30.25
C THR A 7 8.27 -4.43 -29.12
N LYS A 8 8.34 -5.65 -28.60
CA LYS A 8 7.60 -6.11 -27.41
C LYS A 8 7.89 -5.12 -26.27
N LYS A 9 6.90 -4.34 -25.83
CA LYS A 9 7.06 -3.45 -24.66
C LYS A 9 7.56 -4.31 -23.50
N ALA A 10 8.72 -3.96 -22.94
CA ALA A 10 9.25 -4.63 -21.78
C ALA A 10 8.26 -4.45 -20.62
N GLN A 11 7.89 -5.56 -19.97
CA GLN A 11 7.02 -5.51 -18.81
C GLN A 11 7.74 -4.72 -17.69
N PRO A 12 7.05 -3.83 -16.96
CA PRO A 12 7.68 -3.09 -15.87
C PRO A 12 8.28 -4.07 -14.85
N PRO A 13 9.45 -3.75 -14.27
CA PRO A 13 10.07 -4.62 -13.28
C PRO A 13 9.15 -4.77 -12.07
N THR A 14 9.21 -5.92 -11.39
CA THR A 14 8.50 -6.12 -10.13
C THR A 14 9.22 -5.43 -8.98
N LEU A 15 8.53 -5.23 -7.86
CA LEU A 15 9.15 -4.73 -6.63
C LEU A 15 10.29 -5.64 -6.17
N ALA A 16 10.11 -6.96 -6.23
CA ALA A 16 11.16 -7.93 -5.91
C ALA A 16 12.41 -7.73 -6.77
N ALA A 17 12.24 -7.54 -8.08
CA ALA A 17 13.36 -7.29 -9.00
C ALA A 17 14.12 -6.01 -8.63
N LYS A 18 13.41 -4.94 -8.22
CA LYS A 18 14.04 -3.70 -7.73
C LYS A 18 14.76 -3.89 -6.39
N LEU A 19 14.23 -4.74 -5.51
CA LEU A 19 14.86 -5.10 -4.24
C LEU A 19 16.01 -6.11 -4.38
N GLY A 20 16.37 -6.54 -5.59
CA GLY A 20 17.39 -7.55 -5.82
C GLY A 20 16.98 -8.95 -5.35
N THR A 21 15.67 -9.23 -5.29
CA THR A 21 15.11 -10.52 -4.89
C THR A 21 14.28 -11.16 -6.01
N THR A 22 13.91 -12.42 -5.84
CA THR A 22 13.10 -13.14 -6.83
C THR A 22 11.61 -12.98 -6.54
N ALA A 23 10.85 -12.48 -7.52
CA ALA A 23 9.40 -12.49 -7.46
C ALA A 23 8.88 -13.94 -7.38
N ARG A 24 8.04 -14.22 -6.39
CA ARG A 24 7.40 -15.53 -6.20
C ARG A 24 5.94 -15.46 -6.62
N LEU A 25 5.34 -16.62 -6.85
CA LEU A 25 3.90 -16.72 -7.07
C LEU A 25 3.17 -16.20 -5.83
N SER A 26 2.16 -15.36 -6.05
CA SER A 26 1.35 -14.75 -5.01
C SER A 26 -0.10 -15.24 -5.11
N PRO A 27 -0.56 -16.08 -4.16
CA PRO A 27 -1.97 -16.47 -4.08
C PRO A 27 -2.91 -15.26 -3.98
N LEU A 28 -2.51 -14.23 -3.25
CA LEU A 28 -3.29 -12.98 -3.12
C LEU A 28 -3.41 -12.22 -4.44
N LEU A 29 -2.34 -12.10 -5.23
CA LEU A 29 -2.42 -11.47 -6.55
C LEU A 29 -3.20 -12.32 -7.54
N HIS A 30 -3.16 -13.66 -7.42
CA HIS A 30 -4.06 -14.52 -8.20
C HIS A 30 -5.53 -14.33 -7.80
N LYS A 31 -5.83 -14.18 -6.49
CA LYS A 31 -7.17 -13.83 -6.00
C LYS A 31 -7.63 -12.49 -6.58
N ALA A 32 -6.78 -11.46 -6.51
CA ALA A 32 -7.06 -10.15 -7.09
C ALA A 32 -7.32 -10.23 -8.60
N ALA A 33 -6.50 -10.96 -9.36
CA ALA A 33 -6.67 -11.16 -10.79
C ALA A 33 -8.01 -11.85 -11.14
N ARG A 34 -8.47 -12.82 -10.34
CA ARG A 34 -9.79 -13.45 -10.50
C ARG A 34 -10.95 -12.49 -10.27
N LEU A 35 -10.74 -11.44 -9.48
CA LEU A 35 -11.68 -10.34 -9.27
C LEU A 35 -11.54 -9.24 -10.35
N GLY A 36 -10.73 -9.47 -11.39
CA GLY A 36 -10.47 -8.50 -12.46
C GLY A 36 -9.53 -7.36 -12.06
N LEU A 37 -8.79 -7.50 -10.96
CA LEU A 37 -7.88 -6.48 -10.45
C LEU A 37 -6.45 -6.78 -10.89
N ASP A 38 -5.94 -5.94 -11.79
CA ASP A 38 -4.51 -5.79 -12.00
C ASP A 38 -3.94 -4.74 -11.03
N ALA A 39 -2.69 -4.34 -11.22
CA ALA A 39 -2.02 -3.43 -10.32
C ALA A 39 -2.67 -2.03 -10.26
N GLU A 40 -3.17 -1.53 -11.40
CA GLU A 40 -3.94 -0.28 -11.44
C GLU A 40 -5.35 -0.47 -10.87
N GLY A 41 -5.96 -1.64 -11.06
CA GLY A 41 -7.22 -2.02 -10.45
C GLY A 41 -7.15 -2.02 -8.92
N LEU A 42 -6.05 -2.51 -8.34
CA LEU A 42 -5.81 -2.43 -6.91
C LEU A 42 -5.69 -0.98 -6.41
N GLU A 43 -4.99 -0.12 -7.15
CA GLU A 43 -4.87 1.31 -6.82
C GLU A 43 -6.22 2.01 -6.89
N ARG A 44 -6.99 1.80 -7.97
CA ARG A 44 -8.36 2.31 -8.10
C ARG A 44 -9.25 1.82 -6.97
N LEU A 45 -9.18 0.54 -6.60
CA LEU A 45 -9.96 0.00 -5.49
C LEU A 45 -9.59 0.66 -4.16
N ALA A 46 -8.31 0.95 -3.92
CA ALA A 46 -7.89 1.68 -2.73
C ALA A 46 -8.44 3.12 -2.72
N PHE A 47 -8.45 3.80 -3.87
CA PHE A 47 -9.08 5.12 -3.97
C PHE A 47 -10.58 5.07 -3.69
N GLN A 48 -11.28 4.07 -4.24
CA GLN A 48 -12.69 3.83 -3.95
C GLN A 48 -12.95 3.57 -2.46
N ARG A 49 -11.96 3.03 -1.74
CA ARG A 49 -11.99 2.80 -0.28
C ARG A 49 -11.45 3.96 0.55
N GLY A 50 -11.26 5.13 -0.05
CA GLY A 50 -10.95 6.36 0.66
C GLY A 50 -9.48 6.80 0.62
N CYS A 51 -8.59 6.14 -0.13
CA CYS A 51 -7.21 6.61 -0.34
C CYS A 51 -7.10 7.77 -1.35
N ASP A 52 -7.93 8.80 -1.21
CA ASP A 52 -8.03 9.92 -2.16
C ASP A 52 -6.86 10.93 -2.09
N TYR A 53 -6.04 10.92 -1.03
CA TYR A 53 -4.87 11.80 -0.92
C TYR A 53 -3.90 11.69 -2.11
N TYR A 54 -3.83 10.52 -2.74
CA TYR A 54 -2.98 10.27 -3.90
C TYR A 54 -3.73 10.29 -5.23
N HIS A 55 -5.02 10.64 -5.20
CA HIS A 55 -5.90 10.69 -6.35
C HIS A 55 -5.93 12.11 -6.95
N ASP A 56 -6.22 12.22 -8.24
CA ASP A 56 -6.23 13.51 -8.96
C ASP A 56 -7.53 14.32 -8.79
N GLY A 57 -8.47 13.79 -8.00
CA GLY A 57 -9.77 14.42 -7.72
C GLY A 57 -10.84 14.13 -8.76
N SER A 58 -10.57 13.32 -9.78
CA SER A 58 -11.60 12.87 -10.73
C SER A 58 -12.67 12.00 -10.04
N PRO A 59 -13.94 12.02 -10.49
CA PRO A 59 -14.96 11.18 -9.89
C PRO A 59 -14.62 9.69 -9.99
N LEU A 60 -14.62 9.01 -8.83
CA LEU A 60 -14.42 7.56 -8.78
C LEU A 60 -15.78 6.86 -8.76
N PRO A 61 -15.99 5.83 -9.58
CA PRO A 61 -17.20 5.01 -9.47
C PRO A 61 -17.20 4.26 -8.13
N PRO A 62 -18.36 3.81 -7.63
CA PRO A 62 -18.45 2.98 -6.42
C PRO A 62 -17.51 1.76 -6.48
N ALA A 63 -17.10 1.28 -5.30
CA ALA A 63 -16.20 0.14 -5.21
C ALA A 63 -16.79 -1.08 -5.92
N THR A 64 -16.08 -1.59 -6.92
CA THR A 64 -16.55 -2.74 -7.71
C THR A 64 -16.32 -4.07 -7.01
N VAL A 65 -15.49 -4.09 -5.96
CA VAL A 65 -15.12 -5.26 -5.16
C VAL A 65 -15.33 -4.97 -3.68
N SER A 66 -16.19 -5.75 -3.03
CA SER A 66 -16.55 -5.54 -1.63
C SER A 66 -15.43 -5.94 -0.66
N THR A 67 -15.55 -5.52 0.60
CA THR A 67 -14.61 -5.89 1.68
C THR A 67 -14.63 -7.38 2.02
N GLU A 68 -15.72 -8.07 1.71
CA GLU A 68 -15.86 -9.53 1.91
C GLU A 68 -15.12 -10.30 0.82
N GLN A 69 -15.07 -9.76 -0.41
CA GLN A 69 -14.36 -10.36 -1.53
C GLN A 69 -12.85 -10.10 -1.45
N LEU A 70 -12.44 -8.90 -1.03
CA LEU A 70 -11.06 -8.54 -0.80
C LEU A 70 -11.00 -7.58 0.39
N SER A 71 -10.46 -7.99 1.54
CA SER A 71 -10.46 -7.12 2.72
C SER A 71 -9.46 -5.96 2.59
N ASN A 72 -9.50 -4.99 3.51
CA ASN A 72 -8.53 -3.89 3.52
C ASN A 72 -7.11 -4.40 3.81
N GLU A 73 -6.97 -5.41 4.65
CA GLU A 73 -5.68 -6.06 4.91
C GLU A 73 -5.14 -6.75 3.66
N GLU A 74 -6.00 -7.46 2.93
CA GLU A 74 -5.64 -8.10 1.67
C GLU A 74 -5.27 -7.06 0.60
N LEU A 75 -6.03 -5.97 0.50
CA LEU A 75 -5.71 -4.89 -0.43
C LEU A 75 -4.36 -4.23 -0.10
N ALA A 76 -4.10 -3.93 1.17
CA ALA A 76 -2.82 -3.39 1.62
C ALA A 76 -1.66 -4.34 1.29
N ALA A 77 -1.78 -5.63 1.63
CA ALA A 77 -0.77 -6.63 1.34
C ALA A 77 -0.55 -6.85 -0.16
N ALA A 78 -1.61 -6.76 -0.98
CA ALA A 78 -1.53 -6.88 -2.43
C ALA A 78 -0.76 -5.71 -3.06
N LEU A 79 -1.06 -4.47 -2.64
CA LEU A 79 -0.36 -3.26 -3.09
C LEU A 79 1.13 -3.24 -2.70
N LEU A 80 1.47 -3.88 -1.57
CA LEU A 80 2.83 -3.97 -1.06
C LEU A 80 3.56 -5.27 -1.48
N ASN A 81 2.95 -6.07 -2.36
CA ASN A 81 3.46 -7.39 -2.72
C ASN A 81 4.71 -7.30 -3.62
N PRO A 82 5.83 -7.98 -3.28
CA PRO A 82 7.04 -8.01 -4.11
C PRO A 82 6.84 -8.50 -5.54
N ALA A 83 5.83 -9.33 -5.80
CA ALA A 83 5.52 -9.81 -7.14
C ALA A 83 4.73 -8.82 -7.99
N LEU A 84 4.16 -7.76 -7.40
CA LEU A 84 3.47 -6.70 -8.14
C LEU A 84 4.48 -5.84 -8.92
N ARG A 85 4.01 -5.18 -9.99
CA ARG A 85 4.81 -4.19 -10.73
C ARG A 85 5.34 -3.12 -9.76
N TYR A 86 6.60 -2.75 -9.92
CA TYR A 86 7.19 -1.67 -9.14
C TYR A 86 6.62 -0.32 -9.58
N HIS A 87 6.01 0.40 -8.64
CA HIS A 87 5.68 1.81 -8.80
C HIS A 87 5.62 2.49 -7.41
N PRO A 88 6.36 3.60 -7.17
CA PRO A 88 6.42 4.23 -5.85
C PRO A 88 5.07 4.68 -5.29
N GLN A 89 4.14 5.12 -6.16
CA GLN A 89 2.80 5.52 -5.72
C GLN A 89 2.01 4.33 -5.17
N THR A 90 2.15 3.13 -5.75
CA THR A 90 1.49 1.92 -5.25
C THR A 90 1.92 1.61 -3.83
N LEU A 91 3.21 1.78 -3.52
CA LEU A 91 3.73 1.60 -2.17
C LEU A 91 3.18 2.62 -1.18
N ARG A 92 2.98 3.87 -1.60
CA ARG A 92 2.39 4.93 -0.78
C ARG A 92 0.91 4.68 -0.49
N ILE A 93 0.16 4.22 -1.50
CA ILE A 93 -1.24 3.81 -1.36
C ILE A 93 -1.34 2.57 -0.46
N GLY A 94 -0.46 1.58 -0.66
CA GLY A 94 -0.37 0.41 0.20
C GLY A 94 -0.07 0.76 1.65
N ALA A 95 0.82 1.73 1.90
CA ALA A 95 1.09 2.24 3.24
C ALA A 95 -0.14 2.92 3.88
N ALA A 96 -0.89 3.71 3.11
CA ALA A 96 -2.14 4.29 3.61
C ALA A 96 -3.16 3.18 3.96
N MET A 97 -3.41 2.25 3.04
CA MET A 97 -4.29 1.10 3.26
C MET A 97 -3.87 0.21 4.44
N LEU A 98 -2.56 0.10 4.70
CA LEU A 98 -2.04 -0.63 5.86
C LEU A 98 -2.52 -0.02 7.17
N GLY A 99 -2.59 1.31 7.25
CA GLY A 99 -3.13 2.05 8.39
C GLY A 99 -4.66 2.20 8.38
N ALA A 100 -5.40 1.52 7.50
CA ALA A 100 -6.86 1.63 7.46
C ALA A 100 -7.49 1.22 8.80
N THR A 101 -8.48 1.99 9.27
CA THR A 101 -9.23 1.66 10.48
C THR A 101 -9.85 0.27 10.37
N GLY A 102 -9.71 -0.52 11.43
CA GLY A 102 -10.25 -1.88 11.51
C GLY A 102 -9.32 -2.99 11.02
N ASN A 103 -8.16 -2.66 10.43
CA ASN A 103 -7.16 -3.68 10.09
C ASN A 103 -6.65 -4.40 11.34
N SER A 104 -6.55 -5.74 11.28
CA SER A 104 -5.92 -6.55 12.33
C SER A 104 -4.40 -6.69 12.10
N PRO A 105 -3.54 -6.37 13.09
CA PRO A 105 -2.10 -6.65 13.04
C PRO A 105 -1.78 -8.12 12.76
N GLU A 106 -2.52 -9.04 13.36
CA GLU A 106 -2.36 -10.50 13.20
C GLU A 106 -2.61 -10.94 11.76
N LYS A 107 -3.71 -10.46 11.17
CA LYS A 107 -4.06 -10.79 9.78
C LYS A 107 -3.05 -10.20 8.81
N ILE A 108 -2.61 -8.97 9.02
CA ILE A 108 -1.54 -8.36 8.22
C ILE A 108 -0.24 -9.16 8.35
N ALA A 109 0.18 -9.52 9.56
CA ALA A 109 1.43 -10.28 9.76
C ALA A 109 1.35 -11.66 9.10
N TRP A 110 0.19 -12.33 9.17
CA TRP A 110 -0.05 -13.59 8.48
C TRP A 110 0.03 -13.43 6.95
N LEU A 111 -0.65 -12.42 6.39
CA LEU A 111 -0.58 -12.10 4.96
C LEU A 111 0.86 -11.76 4.54
N ALA A 112 1.58 -10.98 5.36
CA ALA A 112 2.96 -10.59 5.09
C ALA A 112 3.85 -11.81 4.89
N ARG A 113 3.68 -12.84 5.71
CA ARG A 113 4.41 -14.10 5.62
C ARG A 113 4.00 -14.93 4.40
N LEU A 114 2.71 -15.06 4.16
CA LEU A 114 2.18 -15.81 3.01
C LEU A 114 2.68 -15.21 1.69
N GLU A 115 2.71 -13.89 1.64
CA GLU A 115 3.03 -13.09 0.45
C GLU A 115 4.49 -12.63 0.38
N ARG A 116 5.31 -13.04 1.36
CA ARG A 116 6.75 -12.74 1.49
C ARG A 116 7.06 -11.24 1.42
N CYS A 117 6.17 -10.42 1.95
CA CYS A 117 6.28 -8.96 1.96
C CYS A 117 6.62 -8.39 3.35
N GLU A 118 7.11 -9.21 4.27
CA GLU A 118 7.44 -8.83 5.65
C GLU A 118 8.44 -7.68 5.72
N GLN A 119 9.45 -7.65 4.84
CA GLN A 119 10.45 -6.58 4.83
C GLN A 119 9.82 -5.21 4.53
N VAL A 120 8.96 -5.15 3.51
CA VAL A 120 8.28 -3.92 3.08
C VAL A 120 7.27 -3.48 4.13
N ILE A 121 6.45 -4.41 4.62
CA ILE A 121 5.44 -4.11 5.65
C ILE A 121 6.11 -3.68 6.96
N ARG A 122 7.19 -4.35 7.40
CA ARG A 122 7.92 -3.97 8.61
C ARG A 122 8.54 -2.57 8.48
N TYR A 123 9.11 -2.25 7.32
CA TYR A 123 9.65 -0.91 7.05
C TYR A 123 8.57 0.17 7.19
N ILE A 124 7.39 -0.05 6.59
CA ILE A 124 6.26 0.87 6.68
C ILE A 124 5.72 0.94 8.10
N ALA A 125 5.59 -0.18 8.81
CA ALA A 125 5.14 -0.20 10.20
C ALA A 125 6.11 0.53 11.13
N GLY A 126 7.42 0.45 10.87
CA GLY A 126 8.44 1.24 11.56
C GLY A 126 8.29 2.74 11.34
N ALA A 127 7.92 3.15 10.12
CA ALA A 127 7.54 4.53 9.82
C ALA A 127 6.24 4.93 10.54
N GLY A 128 5.22 4.08 10.52
CA GLY A 128 3.95 4.27 11.22
C GLY A 128 4.16 4.53 12.71
N ARG A 129 4.91 3.66 13.41
CA ARG A 129 5.27 3.86 14.81
C ARG A 129 5.97 5.20 15.08
N LYS A 130 6.82 5.66 14.16
CA LYS A 130 7.54 6.92 14.31
C LYS A 130 6.61 8.14 14.22
N PHE A 131 5.63 8.11 13.30
CA PHE A 131 4.76 9.25 13.02
C PHE A 131 3.41 9.19 13.74
N GLU A 132 3.00 8.02 14.21
CA GLU A 132 1.82 7.80 15.05
C GLU A 132 2.17 6.97 16.29
N PRO A 133 3.01 7.48 17.20
CA PRO A 133 3.46 6.71 18.37
C PRO A 133 2.33 6.33 19.34
N ALA A 134 1.19 7.02 19.26
CA ALA A 134 0.01 6.72 20.08
C ALA A 134 -0.89 5.62 19.48
N ASN A 135 -0.66 5.20 18.23
CA ASN A 135 -1.47 4.19 17.56
C ASN A 135 -0.89 2.78 17.85
N PRO A 136 -1.55 1.95 18.68
CA PRO A 136 -1.01 0.66 19.09
C PRO A 136 -0.90 -0.36 17.94
N PHE A 137 -1.60 -0.13 16.83
CA PHE A 137 -1.55 -0.99 15.63
C PHE A 137 -0.11 -1.21 15.16
N TRP A 138 0.70 -0.15 15.13
CA TRP A 138 2.07 -0.23 14.59
C TRP A 138 2.98 -1.06 15.48
N ASP A 139 2.92 -0.88 16.80
CA ASP A 139 3.72 -1.66 17.74
C ASP A 139 3.31 -3.13 17.75
N GLN A 140 2.00 -3.41 17.77
CA GLN A 140 1.48 -4.77 17.71
C GLN A 140 1.93 -5.47 16.42
N LEU A 141 1.84 -4.79 15.27
CA LEU A 141 2.30 -5.35 14.00
C LEU A 141 3.81 -5.61 14.00
N LEU A 142 4.63 -4.71 14.55
CA LEU A 142 6.08 -4.87 14.62
C LEU A 142 6.53 -6.03 15.51
N VAL A 143 5.77 -6.34 16.57
CA VAL A 143 5.99 -7.51 17.43
C VAL A 143 5.74 -8.82 16.68
N LEU A 144 4.72 -8.84 15.81
CA LEU A 144 4.31 -10.04 15.06
C LEU A 144 5.18 -10.31 13.83
N LEU A 145 5.83 -9.29 13.28
CA LEU A 145 6.70 -9.42 12.11
C LEU A 145 8.14 -9.81 12.54
N PRO A 146 8.81 -10.71 11.78
CA PRO A 146 10.20 -11.02 12.05
C PRO A 146 11.09 -9.78 11.89
N PRO A 147 12.18 -9.62 12.67
CA PRO A 147 13.20 -8.63 12.38
C PRO A 147 13.77 -8.84 10.97
N THR A 148 13.79 -7.79 10.17
CA THR A 148 14.38 -7.79 8.82
C THR A 148 15.31 -6.59 8.67
N ALA A 149 16.34 -6.73 7.83
CA ALA A 149 17.12 -5.58 7.41
C ALA A 149 16.21 -4.60 6.65
N PRO A 150 16.40 -3.28 6.80
CA PRO A 150 15.62 -2.32 6.03
C PRO A 150 15.82 -2.55 4.52
N PRO A 151 14.77 -2.39 3.71
CA PRO A 151 14.89 -2.43 2.26
C PRO A 151 15.75 -1.28 1.74
N ASP A 152 16.25 -1.39 0.51
CA ASP A 152 17.01 -0.31 -0.13
C ASP A 152 16.17 0.97 -0.22
N SER A 153 16.69 2.05 0.37
CA SER A 153 16.08 3.38 0.39
C SER A 153 15.91 4.01 -0.98
N ALA A 154 16.65 3.55 -2.00
CA ALA A 154 16.45 3.98 -3.39
C ALA A 154 15.22 3.33 -4.03
N VAL A 155 14.70 2.24 -3.45
CA VAL A 155 13.56 1.47 -3.98
C VAL A 155 12.27 1.83 -3.27
N VAL A 156 12.26 1.82 -1.94
CA VAL A 156 11.06 2.14 -1.15
C VAL A 156 10.95 3.65 -0.88
N PRO A 157 9.74 4.23 -0.86
CA PRO A 157 9.57 5.63 -0.53
C PRO A 157 10.16 5.97 0.86
N HIS A 158 10.79 7.14 0.96
CA HIS A 158 11.22 7.70 2.24
C HIS A 158 10.01 7.82 3.19
N PRO A 159 10.15 7.62 4.53
CA PRO A 159 9.02 7.59 5.45
C PRO A 159 8.11 8.84 5.40
N THR A 160 8.68 10.02 5.10
CA THR A 160 7.90 11.27 4.94
C THR A 160 6.93 11.25 3.75
N ARG A 161 7.02 10.25 2.85
CA ARG A 161 6.09 10.06 1.73
C ARG A 161 4.80 9.35 2.14
N PHE A 162 4.71 8.82 3.35
CA PHE A 162 3.52 8.16 3.91
C PHE A 162 2.67 9.06 4.81
N VAL A 163 3.14 10.28 5.06
CA VAL A 163 2.51 11.25 5.95
C VAL A 163 2.17 12.52 5.18
N ALA A 164 1.13 13.21 5.63
CA ALA A 164 0.88 14.59 5.25
C ALA A 164 1.59 15.50 6.25
N MET A 165 2.19 16.58 5.76
CA MET A 165 2.87 17.59 6.56
C MET A 165 2.28 18.95 6.21
N THR A 166 1.70 19.67 7.18
CA THR A 166 1.28 21.06 6.99
C THR A 166 2.08 21.99 7.88
N GLY A 167 2.51 23.12 7.32
CA GLY A 167 3.32 24.12 8.03
C GLY A 167 2.53 25.23 8.71
N ILE A 168 1.19 25.20 8.64
CA ILE A 168 0.30 26.22 9.20
C ILE A 168 -0.72 25.54 10.10
N THR A 169 -0.73 25.92 11.38
CA THR A 169 -1.72 25.50 12.36
C THR A 169 -2.62 26.67 12.73
N ARG A 170 -3.79 26.39 13.32
CA ARG A 170 -4.67 27.44 13.89
C ARG A 170 -4.00 28.24 15.03
N GLN A 171 -2.88 27.76 15.57
CA GLN A 171 -2.12 28.41 16.64
C GLN A 171 -0.80 29.06 16.17
N GLY A 172 -0.50 29.08 14.86
CA GLY A 172 0.70 29.68 14.28
C GLY A 172 1.49 28.76 13.34
N VAL A 173 2.76 29.11 13.07
CA VAL A 173 3.69 28.30 12.26
C VAL A 173 4.12 27.08 13.07
N GLY A 174 3.77 25.89 12.59
CA GLY A 174 4.13 24.62 13.21
C GLY A 174 3.91 23.49 12.21
N ILE A 175 4.81 22.50 12.20
CA ILE A 175 4.69 21.34 11.32
C ILE A 175 3.81 20.31 12.01
N VAL A 176 2.57 20.16 11.55
CA VAL A 176 1.73 19.03 11.95
C VAL A 176 1.96 17.93 10.94
N THR A 177 2.36 16.76 11.44
CA THR A 177 2.56 15.56 10.64
C THR A 177 1.54 14.53 11.07
N TRP A 178 0.79 13.97 10.12
CA TRP A 178 -0.13 12.86 10.38
C TRP A 178 -0.01 11.80 9.30
N TRP A 179 -0.25 10.55 9.68
CA TRP A 179 -0.29 9.46 8.73
C TRP A 179 -1.45 9.63 7.75
N ILE A 180 -1.21 9.30 6.49
CA ILE A 180 -2.26 9.33 5.48
C ILE A 180 -3.08 8.05 5.64
N HIS A 181 -4.33 8.19 6.08
CA HIS A 181 -5.28 7.09 6.16
C HIS A 181 -6.27 7.16 5.00
N PRO A 182 -6.85 6.03 4.57
CA PRO A 182 -8.07 6.06 3.80
C PRO A 182 -9.15 6.71 4.64
N HIS A 183 -9.93 7.62 4.06
CA HIS A 183 -11.11 8.14 4.72
C HIS A 183 -12.06 6.98 5.01
N THR A 184 -12.54 6.87 6.25
CA THR A 184 -13.68 6.00 6.55
C THR A 184 -14.80 6.46 5.63
N GLN A 185 -15.24 5.63 4.68
CA GLN A 185 -16.52 5.88 4.03
C GLN A 185 -17.53 5.95 5.17
N SER A 186 -18.00 7.14 5.51
CA SER A 186 -19.12 7.26 6.40
C SER A 186 -20.27 6.60 5.66
N LEU A 187 -20.66 5.40 6.08
CA LEU A 187 -22.03 4.96 5.96
C LEU A 187 -22.86 6.04 6.67
N ASN A 188 -23.33 7.02 5.90
CA ASN A 188 -24.49 7.90 6.07
C ASN A 188 -24.25 9.27 5.40
N ARG A 189 -25.03 9.57 4.36
CA ARG A 189 -26.15 10.54 4.42
C ARG A 189 -26.79 10.71 3.03
N GLY A 190 -28.06 10.33 2.93
CA GLY A 190 -28.93 10.51 1.76
C GLY A 190 -29.87 9.34 1.60
#